data_AF-A0A9W8U4I0-F1
#
_entry.id   AF-A0A9W8U4I0-F1
#
_cell.length_a   1.000
_cell.length_b   1.000
_cell.length_c   1.000
_cell.angle_alpha   90.00
_cell.angle_beta   90.00
_cell.angle_gamma   90.00
#
_symmetry.space_group_name_H-M   'P 1'
#
loop_
_entity.id
_entity.type
_entity.pdbx_description
1 polymer ?
#
loop_
_entity_poly.entity_id
_entity_poly.type
_entity_poly.pdbx_seq_one_letter_code
_entity_poly.pdbx_strand_id
1 'polypeptide(L)'
;MSDSQDDSDGQESRRKRIRQACLNCRRKKVRCTGEKPTCSFCTRLSQECVYAEDRRSWKRAPVTLEVGDEEVAAAAMDTINARFASLENQISTLQDTIEK
;
A
#
# COMPACT_ATOMS: atom_id res chain seq x y z
N MET A 1 -8.67 4.56 62.25
CA MET A 1 -9.85 3.97 61.60
C MET A 1 -9.78 4.43 60.15
N SER A 2 -8.97 3.81 59.29
CA SER A 2 -9.14 2.52 58.59
C SER A 2 -10.05 2.64 57.36
N ASP A 3 -9.44 2.47 56.18
CA ASP A 3 -9.94 1.94 54.89
C ASP A 3 -11.08 2.69 54.17
N SER A 4 -11.06 2.92 52.84
CA SER A 4 -10.73 1.94 51.79
C SER A 4 -10.21 2.60 50.50
N GLN A 5 -9.32 1.87 49.83
CA GLN A 5 -8.95 2.01 48.42
C GLN A 5 -9.92 1.20 47.53
N ASP A 6 -10.12 1.65 46.30
CA ASP A 6 -10.68 1.04 45.06
C ASP A 6 -11.53 2.13 44.40
N ASP A 7 -11.50 2.47 43.12
CA ASP A 7 -11.17 1.83 41.86
C ASP A 7 -11.30 3.01 40.88
N SER A 8 -10.50 3.25 39.84
CA SER A 8 -10.46 2.43 38.64
C SER A 8 -9.67 3.24 37.59
N ASP A 9 -8.77 2.52 36.95
CA ASP A 9 -8.06 2.79 35.70
C ASP A 9 -8.62 3.94 34.82
N GLY A 10 -8.16 5.16 35.11
CA GLY A 10 -8.37 6.34 34.27
C GLY A 10 -7.45 6.38 33.05
N GLN A 11 -7.06 5.23 32.48
CA GLN A 11 -6.46 5.22 31.15
C GLN A 11 -7.58 5.40 30.12
N GLU A 12 -8.05 6.64 30.01
CA GLU A 12 -8.67 7.14 28.80
C GLU A 12 -7.61 7.03 27.69
N SER A 13 -7.57 5.84 27.10
CA SER A 13 -6.88 5.54 25.86
C SER A 13 -7.48 6.47 24.83
N ARG A 14 -6.89 7.67 24.73
CA ARG A 14 -7.12 8.67 23.70
C ARG A 14 -7.10 7.92 22.39
N ARG A 15 -8.30 7.52 21.91
CA ARG A 15 -8.47 6.54 20.84
C ARG A 15 -7.75 7.13 19.65
N LYS A 16 -6.50 6.68 19.42
CA LYS A 16 -5.62 7.28 18.42
C LYS A 16 -6.40 7.23 17.12
N ARG A 17 -6.75 8.41 16.60
CA ARG A 17 -7.52 8.52 15.36
C ARG A 17 -6.76 7.71 14.31
N ILE A 18 -7.35 6.61 13.89
CA ILE A 18 -6.70 5.72 12.94
C ILE A 18 -6.59 6.45 11.61
N ARG A 19 -5.38 6.46 11.03
CA ARG A 19 -5.15 7.09 9.73
C ARG A 19 -5.83 6.32 8.60
N GLN A 20 -5.99 5.01 8.78
CA GLN A 20 -6.52 4.10 7.75
C GLN A 20 -7.34 2.97 8.37
N ALA A 21 -8.59 2.85 7.93
CA ALA A 21 -9.39 1.65 8.15
C ALA A 21 -8.95 0.51 7.19
N CYS A 22 -9.06 -0.74 7.64
CA CYS A 22 -8.83 -1.92 6.79
C CYS A 22 -9.83 -1.98 5.62
N LEU A 23 -9.52 -2.77 4.59
CA LEU A 23 -10.33 -2.91 3.38
C LEU A 23 -11.74 -3.39 3.70
N ASN A 24 -11.89 -4.34 4.62
CA ASN A 24 -13.20 -4.87 4.98
C ASN A 24 -14.08 -3.84 5.69
N CYS A 25 -13.54 -3.11 6.67
CA CYS A 25 -14.27 -2.04 7.34
C CYS A 25 -14.60 -0.87 6.40
N ARG A 26 -13.70 -0.54 5.45
CA ARG A 26 -13.97 0.45 4.40
C ARG A 26 -15.15 0.03 3.52
N ARG A 27 -15.14 -1.21 3.00
CA ARG A 27 -16.23 -1.73 2.15
C ARG A 27 -17.56 -1.76 2.88
N LYS A 28 -17.57 -2.20 4.14
CA LYS A 28 -18.77 -2.26 4.99
C LYS A 28 -19.19 -0.92 5.61
N LYS A 29 -18.39 0.15 5.40
CA LYS A 29 -18.61 1.49 5.99
C LYS A 29 -18.79 1.47 7.51
N VAL A 30 -18.08 0.58 8.19
CA VAL A 30 -18.09 0.45 9.66
C VAL A 30 -16.84 1.05 10.28
N ARG A 31 -16.91 1.39 11.57
CA ARG A 31 -15.76 1.90 12.31
C ARG A 31 -14.69 0.81 12.47
N CYS A 32 -13.48 1.08 12.00
CA CYS A 32 -12.32 0.22 12.22
C CYS A 32 -11.57 0.65 13.49
N THR A 33 -11.10 -0.31 14.30
CA THR A 33 -10.28 -0.03 15.49
C THR A 33 -8.81 0.20 15.17
N GLY A 34 -8.33 -0.25 14.00
CA GLY A 34 -6.95 -0.02 13.56
C GLY A 34 -5.90 -0.93 14.18
N GLU A 35 -6.29 -1.91 14.99
CA GLU A 35 -5.37 -2.90 15.57
C GLU A 35 -4.77 -3.79 14.46
N LYS A 36 -3.49 -4.14 14.59
CA LYS A 36 -2.76 -5.02 13.67
C LYS A 36 -2.35 -6.29 14.44
N PRO A 37 -2.45 -7.50 13.85
CA PRO A 37 -2.70 -7.80 12.43
C PRO A 37 -4.18 -7.71 12.01
N THR A 38 -5.12 -7.88 12.93
CA THR A 38 -6.57 -7.83 12.66
C THR A 38 -7.27 -6.82 13.56
N CYS A 39 -8.19 -6.04 13.00
CA CYS A 39 -9.00 -5.12 13.81
C CYS A 39 -10.10 -5.86 14.57
N SER A 40 -10.47 -5.40 15.77
CA SER A 40 -11.54 -5.99 16.62
C SER A 40 -12.82 -6.37 15.87
N PHE A 41 -13.27 -5.54 14.92
CA PHE A 41 -14.43 -5.88 14.08
C PHE A 41 -14.19 -7.12 13.22
N CYS A 42 -13.06 -7.18 12.52
CA CYS A 42 -12.71 -8.33 11.69
C CYS A 42 -12.42 -9.58 12.54
N THR A 43 -11.79 -9.43 13.72
CA THR A 43 -11.54 -10.53 14.66
C THR A 43 -12.85 -11.18 15.11
N ARG A 44 -13.83 -10.37 15.52
CA ARG A 44 -15.15 -10.90 15.94
C ARG A 44 -15.91 -11.62 14.84
N LEU A 45 -15.82 -11.12 13.61
CA LEU A 45 -16.51 -11.73 12.47
C LEU A 45 -15.67 -12.84 11.80
N SER A 46 -14.46 -13.11 12.29
CA SER A 46 -13.49 -14.02 11.69
C SER A 46 -13.30 -13.77 10.19
N GLN A 47 -13.25 -12.50 9.79
CA GLN A 47 -13.09 -12.08 8.39
C GLN A 47 -11.65 -11.66 8.12
N GLU A 48 -11.26 -11.79 6.86
CA GLU A 48 -9.95 -11.35 6.39
C GLU A 48 -9.72 -9.85 6.67
N CYS A 49 -8.65 -9.50 7.39
CA CYS A 49 -8.37 -8.10 7.75
C CYS A 49 -7.15 -7.57 7.00
N VAL A 50 -7.35 -7.16 5.75
CA VAL A 50 -6.26 -6.58 4.94
C VAL A 50 -6.28 -5.06 5.04
N TYR A 51 -5.13 -4.47 5.34
CA TYR A 51 -4.89 -3.04 5.17
C TYR A 51 -4.24 -2.84 3.81
N ALA A 52 -4.79 -1.96 2.96
CA ALA A 52 -4.13 -1.61 1.70
C ALA A 52 -2.75 -1.01 1.99
N GLU A 53 -1.73 -1.49 1.29
CA GLU A 53 -0.46 -0.77 1.22
C GLU A 53 -0.71 0.60 0.60
N ASP A 54 -0.07 1.62 1.15
CA ASP A 54 -0.26 2.99 0.69
C ASP A 54 0.24 3.09 -0.75
N ARG A 55 -0.66 2.98 -1.73
CA ARG A 55 -0.36 3.14 -3.17
C ARG A 55 0.25 4.50 -3.50
N ARG A 56 0.33 5.43 -2.54
CA ARG A 56 1.11 6.67 -2.67
C ARG A 56 2.62 6.41 -2.66
N SER A 57 3.11 5.30 -2.13
CA SER A 57 4.54 4.96 -2.19
C SER A 57 4.99 4.70 -3.63
N TRP A 58 4.14 4.09 -4.47
CA TRP A 58 4.48 3.81 -5.86
C TRP A 58 4.39 5.05 -6.77
N LYS A 59 3.56 6.03 -6.42
CA LYS A 59 3.43 7.29 -7.19
C LYS A 59 4.31 8.42 -6.69
N ARG A 60 5.12 8.21 -5.64
CA ARG A 60 5.99 9.24 -5.06
C ARG A 60 7.27 8.64 -4.51
N ALA A 61 8.08 8.04 -5.38
CA ALA A 61 9.47 8.41 -5.33
C ALA A 61 9.58 9.73 -6.12
N PRO A 62 9.80 10.89 -5.47
CA PRO A 62 10.39 11.99 -6.22
C PRO A 62 11.77 11.48 -6.63
N VAL A 63 11.94 11.10 -7.89
CA VAL A 63 13.28 11.21 -8.46
C VAL A 63 13.58 12.70 -8.32
N THR A 64 14.54 13.06 -7.49
CA THR A 64 15.10 14.41 -7.48
C THR A 64 15.77 14.60 -8.83
N LEU A 65 14.97 14.89 -9.85
CA LEU A 65 15.42 15.48 -11.10
C LEU A 65 15.15 16.95 -10.90
N GLU A 66 16.25 17.69 -10.70
CA GLU A 66 16.24 19.13 -10.81
C GLU A 66 15.55 19.48 -12.14
N VAL A 67 14.54 20.32 -12.06
CA VAL A 67 13.73 20.72 -13.22
C VAL A 67 14.66 21.42 -14.21
N GLY A 68 14.92 20.75 -15.33
CA GLY A 68 15.64 21.23 -16.49
C GLY A 68 15.20 20.41 -17.70
N ASP A 69 14.31 21.00 -18.48
CA ASP A 69 14.01 20.74 -19.89
C ASP A 69 13.18 19.50 -20.27
N GLU A 70 12.21 19.75 -21.16
CA GLU A 70 11.21 18.88 -21.79
C GLU A 70 11.80 17.61 -22.47
N GLU A 71 13.12 17.52 -22.54
CA GLU A 71 13.93 16.53 -23.25
C GLU A 71 14.15 15.24 -22.43
N VAL A 72 14.17 15.32 -21.09
CA VAL A 72 14.52 14.18 -20.22
C VAL A 72 13.41 13.12 -20.20
N ALA A 73 12.15 13.53 -20.29
CA ALA A 73 11.02 12.60 -20.39
C ALA A 73 10.99 11.88 -21.74
N ALA A 74 11.33 12.57 -22.82
CA ALA A 74 11.45 11.97 -24.15
C ALA A 74 12.59 10.95 -24.19
N ALA A 75 13.78 11.31 -23.69
CA ALA A 75 14.94 10.40 -23.65
C ALA A 75 14.69 9.14 -22.78
N ALA A 76 13.99 9.29 -21.64
CA ALA A 76 13.59 8.15 -20.82
C ALA A 76 12.60 7.24 -21.58
N MET A 77 11.66 7.84 -22.30
CA MET A 77 10.70 7.10 -23.14
C MET A 77 11.39 6.40 -24.31
N ASP A 78 12.35 7.04 -24.96
CA ASP A 78 13.16 6.46 -26.04
C ASP A 78 13.98 5.26 -25.55
N THR A 79 14.55 5.37 -24.35
CA THR A 79 15.26 4.25 -23.70
C THR A 79 14.32 3.07 -23.43
N ILE A 80 13.09 3.34 -23.00
CA ILE A 80 12.07 2.31 -22.76
C ILE A 80 11.64 1.67 -24.09
N ASN A 81 11.37 2.48 -25.12
CA ASN A 81 10.99 2.02 -26.46
C ASN A 81 12.09 1.15 -27.10
N ALA A 82 13.35 1.57 -26.99
CA ALA A 82 14.48 0.79 -27.48
C ALA A 82 14.60 -0.57 -26.77
N ARG A 83 14.35 -0.61 -25.46
CA ARG A 83 14.30 -1.86 -24.71
C ARG A 83 13.15 -2.76 -25.16
N PHE A 84 11.95 -2.21 -25.39
CA PHE A 84 10.82 -2.98 -25.90
C PHE A 84 11.10 -3.56 -27.28
N ALA A 85 11.64 -2.77 -28.22
CA ALA A 85 12.00 -3.27 -29.55
C ALA A 85 13.01 -4.43 -29.48
N SER A 86 13.99 -4.35 -28.56
CA SER A 86 14.92 -5.47 -28.35
C SER A 86 14.23 -6.72 -27.81
N LEU A 87 13.24 -6.57 -26.92
CA LEU A 87 12.47 -7.69 -26.39
C LEU A 87 11.58 -8.32 -27.47
N GLU A 88 10.95 -7.52 -28.32
CA GLU A 88 10.13 -8.00 -29.43
C GLU A 88 10.96 -8.85 -30.40
N ASN A 89 12.16 -8.40 -30.74
CA ASN A 89 13.09 -9.19 -31.55
C ASN A 89 13.49 -10.50 -30.86
N GLN A 90 13.80 -10.48 -29.56
CA GLN A 90 14.10 -11.70 -28.81
C GLN A 90 12.92 -12.67 -28.81
N ILE A 91 11.69 -12.18 -28.60
CA ILE A 91 10.48 -12.98 -28.62
C ILE A 91 10.28 -13.62 -30.00
N SER A 92 10.45 -12.85 -31.08
CA SER A 92 10.37 -13.36 -32.45
C SER A 92 11.41 -14.46 -32.70
N THR A 93 12.67 -14.23 -32.32
CA THR A 93 13.72 -15.27 -32.47
C THR A 93 13.41 -16.54 -31.68
N LEU A 94 12.84 -16.41 -30.47
CA LEU A 94 12.43 -17.56 -29.66
C LEU A 94 11.27 -18.32 -30.31
N GLN A 95 10.30 -17.63 -30.89
CA GLN A 95 9.19 -18.26 -31.62
C GLN A 95 9.71 -19.05 -32.82
N ASP A 96 10.60 -18.46 -33.63
CA ASP A 96 11.21 -19.12 -34.78
C ASP A 96 12.04 -20.37 -34.39
N THR A 97 12.66 -20.36 -33.21
CA THR A 97 13.38 -21.54 -32.69
C THR A 97 12.46 -22.64 -32.19
N ILE A 98 11.22 -22.32 -31.82
CA ILE A 98 10.23 -23.28 -31.32
C ILE A 98 9.42 -23.88 -32.48
N GLU A 99 9.19 -23.12 -33.55
CA GLU A 99 8.45 -23.57 -34.74
C GLU A 99 9.30 -24.36 -35.76
N LYS A 100 10.62 -24.46 -35.54
CA LYS A 100 11.54 -25.35 -36.26
C LYS A 100 11.73 -26.69 -35.54
#